data_AF-A0A4Q4KJL5-F1
#
_entry.id   AF-A0A4Q4KJL5-F1
#
_cell.length_a   1.000
_cell.length_b   1.000
_cell.length_c   1.000
_cell.angle_alpha   90.00
_cell.angle_beta   90.00
_cell.angle_gamma   90.00
#
_symmetry.space_group_name_H-M   'P 1'
#
loop_
_entity.id
_entity.type
_entity.pdbx_description
1 polymer ?
#
loop_
_entity_poly.entity_id
_entity_poly.type
_entity_poly.pdbx_seq_one_letter_code
_entity_poly.pdbx_strand_id
1 'polypeptide(L)'
;MTKEQAHLFFPNPKEEDLEDLWEQRLFEQKQFFLTRPPLRLVWMSRLKKLEKQFEAYLVLIDQENPKENIQNHLESEIIFSDEFVAAFHQFHKQRNVYKSKLLQAQTYDALVNVIDEWLATEFLYAEFWKVEESEHNEIEVIRSKEPDPMDLLKDLKETEKLIDSKRIKDLKENYNILSENVKKEVKRLTLLTKV
;
A
#
# COMPACT_ATOMS: atom_id res chain seq x y z
N MET A 1 -0.68 -4.78 29.19
CA MET A 1 0.74 -5.20 29.14
C MET A 1 1.40 -4.77 30.45
N THR A 2 2.28 -5.57 31.05
CA THR A 2 3.09 -5.16 32.23
C THR A 2 4.39 -4.48 31.81
N LYS A 3 5.10 -3.80 32.72
CA LYS A 3 6.41 -3.18 32.42
C LYS A 3 7.47 -4.21 32.00
N GLU A 4 7.49 -5.41 32.61
CA GLU A 4 8.41 -6.47 32.20
C GLU A 4 8.11 -6.98 30.78
N GLN A 5 6.82 -7.10 30.44
CA GLN A 5 6.39 -7.46 29.09
C GLN A 5 6.71 -6.34 28.08
N ALA A 6 6.57 -5.08 28.47
CA ALA A 6 6.87 -3.93 27.63
C ALA A 6 8.35 -3.92 27.21
N HIS A 7 9.28 -4.22 28.12
CA HIS A 7 10.70 -4.34 27.78
C HIS A 7 11.02 -5.46 26.77
N LEU A 8 10.16 -6.47 26.60
CA LEU A 8 10.34 -7.49 25.56
C LEU A 8 10.01 -6.96 24.16
N PHE A 9 8.99 -6.10 24.06
CA PHE A 9 8.55 -5.54 22.79
C PHE A 9 9.27 -4.23 22.44
N PHE A 10 9.69 -3.48 23.45
CA PHE A 10 10.45 -2.24 23.34
C PHE A 10 11.70 -2.29 24.25
N PRO A 11 12.73 -3.04 23.84
CA PRO A 11 13.97 -3.14 24.60
C PRO A 11 14.69 -1.80 24.60
N ASN A 12 14.92 -1.24 25.78
CA ASN A 12 15.68 -0.01 25.95
C ASN A 12 17.05 -0.32 26.58
N PRO A 13 18.17 -0.06 25.88
CA PRO A 13 19.48 0.03 26.53
C PRO A 13 19.43 1.06 27.66
N LYS A 14 20.10 0.82 28.80
CA LYS A 14 20.00 1.67 30.00
C LYS A 14 20.44 3.15 29.83
N GLU A 15 20.86 3.54 28.63
CA GLU A 15 21.44 4.85 28.31
C GLU A 15 20.68 5.60 27.21
N GLU A 16 19.67 4.99 26.57
CA GLU A 16 18.88 5.63 25.52
C GLU A 16 17.60 6.25 26.09
N ASP A 17 17.27 7.44 25.60
CA ASP A 17 15.99 8.08 25.85
C ASP A 17 14.88 7.31 25.12
N LEU A 18 13.77 7.07 25.81
CA LEU A 18 12.66 6.27 25.27
C LEU A 18 11.96 6.97 24.10
N GLU A 19 11.91 8.30 24.10
CA GLU A 19 11.34 9.12 23.03
C GLU A 19 12.22 9.04 21.78
N ASP A 20 13.53 9.25 21.91
CA ASP A 20 14.49 9.11 20.81
C ASP A 20 14.41 7.71 20.17
N LEU A 21 14.35 6.67 21.00
CA LEU A 21 14.23 5.29 20.53
C LEU A 21 12.88 5.08 19.79
N TRP A 22 11.80 5.67 20.28
CA TRP A 22 10.48 5.57 19.64
C TRP A 22 10.48 6.27 18.28
N GLU A 23 11.01 7.48 18.20
CA GLU A 23 11.16 8.23 16.95
C GLU A 23 11.97 7.45 15.91
N GLN A 24 13.08 6.84 16.34
CA GLN A 24 13.87 5.97 15.47
C GLN A 24 13.05 4.79 14.94
N ARG A 25 12.30 4.10 15.81
CA ARG A 25 11.45 2.96 15.39
C ARG A 25 10.37 3.38 14.41
N LEU A 26 9.73 4.52 14.64
CA LEU A 26 8.72 5.07 13.75
C LEU A 26 9.33 5.42 12.38
N PHE A 27 10.50 6.05 12.38
CA PHE A 27 11.24 6.37 11.16
C PHE A 27 11.63 5.13 10.36
N GLU A 28 12.13 4.07 11.02
CA GLU A 28 12.43 2.78 10.39
C GLU A 28 11.19 2.21 9.68
N GLN A 29 10.00 2.30 10.29
CA GLN A 29 8.77 1.85 9.65
C GLN A 29 8.38 2.72 8.45
N LYS A 30 8.48 4.06 8.55
CA LYS A 30 8.25 4.96 7.39
C LYS A 30 9.15 4.59 6.21
N GLN A 31 10.45 4.39 6.45
CA GLN A 31 11.40 4.00 5.40
C GLN A 31 11.02 2.66 4.76
N PHE A 32 10.56 1.69 5.55
CA PHE A 32 10.06 0.43 5.03
C PHE A 32 8.86 0.64 4.07
N PHE A 33 7.84 1.38 4.50
CA PHE A 33 6.64 1.61 3.69
C PHE A 33 6.90 2.47 2.44
N LEU A 34 7.88 3.37 2.48
CA LEU A 34 8.27 4.18 1.32
C LEU A 34 9.02 3.40 0.24
N THR A 35 9.74 2.34 0.62
CA THR A 35 10.67 1.62 -0.26
C THR A 35 10.15 0.26 -0.72
N ARG A 36 9.11 -0.28 -0.08
CA ARG A 36 8.55 -1.59 -0.39
C ARG A 36 7.19 -1.47 -1.05
N PRO A 37 6.85 -2.36 -2.00
CA PRO A 37 5.51 -2.39 -2.58
C PRO A 37 4.42 -2.60 -1.52
N PRO A 38 3.24 -2.00 -1.70
CA PRO A 38 2.13 -2.02 -0.74
C PRO A 38 1.37 -3.35 -0.75
N LEU A 39 1.99 -4.38 -0.19
CA LEU A 39 1.36 -5.68 0.00
C LEU A 39 0.62 -5.73 1.33
N ARG A 40 -0.71 -5.80 1.28
CA ARG A 40 -1.60 -5.73 2.44
C ARG A 40 -1.15 -6.60 3.61
N LEU A 41 -0.97 -7.91 3.42
CA LEU A 41 -0.56 -8.81 4.50
C LEU A 41 0.79 -8.45 5.12
N VAL A 42 1.75 -8.00 4.29
CA VAL A 42 3.09 -7.64 4.74
C VAL A 42 3.04 -6.35 5.55
N TRP A 43 2.34 -5.34 5.03
CA TRP A 43 2.21 -4.04 5.66
C TRP A 43 1.39 -4.12 6.95
N MET A 44 0.28 -4.86 6.95
CA MET A 44 -0.54 -5.09 8.16
C MET A 44 0.21 -5.86 9.24
N SER A 45 1.02 -6.86 8.87
CA SER A 45 1.89 -7.57 9.82
C SER A 45 2.92 -6.64 10.46
N ARG A 46 3.46 -5.67 9.68
CA ARG A 46 4.36 -4.63 10.18
C ARG A 46 3.66 -3.66 11.12
N LEU A 47 2.47 -3.17 10.75
CA LEU A 47 1.66 -2.30 11.62
C LEU A 47 1.31 -2.99 12.94
N LYS A 48 0.92 -4.26 12.91
CA LYS A 48 0.63 -5.04 14.12
C LYS A 48 1.86 -5.22 15.03
N LYS A 49 3.06 -5.31 14.44
CA LYS A 49 4.30 -5.31 15.23
C LYS A 49 4.56 -3.94 15.84
N LEU A 50 4.39 -2.87 15.07
CA LEU A 50 4.56 -1.49 15.53
C LEU A 50 3.55 -1.14 16.63
N GLU A 51 2.31 -1.60 16.53
CA GLU A 51 1.27 -1.46 17.56
C GLU A 51 1.76 -1.96 18.91
N LYS A 52 2.28 -3.19 18.95
CA LYS A 52 2.85 -3.76 20.19
C LYS A 52 4.05 -2.97 20.72
N GLN A 53 4.84 -2.38 19.84
CA GLN A 53 5.95 -1.52 20.23
C GLN A 53 5.46 -0.20 20.81
N PHE A 54 4.41 0.39 20.23
CA PHE A 54 3.78 1.62 20.71
C PHE A 54 3.13 1.41 22.07
N GLU A 55 2.34 0.33 22.22
CA GLU A 55 1.75 -0.05 23.51
C GLU A 55 2.82 -0.24 24.59
N ALA A 56 3.95 -0.88 24.25
CA ALA A 56 5.06 -1.07 25.16
C ALA A 56 5.73 0.26 25.53
N TYR A 57 5.99 1.13 24.54
CA TYR A 57 6.53 2.47 24.76
C TYR A 57 5.67 3.26 25.75
N LEU A 58 4.35 3.33 25.51
CA LEU A 58 3.41 4.03 26.38
C LEU A 58 3.43 3.51 27.83
N VAL A 59 3.49 2.19 28.02
CA VAL A 59 3.61 1.57 29.35
C VAL A 59 4.92 1.94 30.05
N LEU A 60 6.02 2.09 29.32
CA LEU A 60 7.33 2.43 29.89
C LEU A 60 7.43 3.90 30.31
N ILE A 61 6.73 4.80 29.61
CA ILE A 61 6.65 6.23 29.95
C ILE A 61 5.46 6.56 30.87
N ASP A 62 4.76 5.53 31.37
CA ASP A 62 3.57 5.65 32.22
C ASP A 62 2.45 6.53 31.60
N GLN A 63 2.29 6.48 30.28
CA GLN A 63 1.19 7.11 29.56
C GLN A 63 0.13 6.09 29.16
N GLU A 64 -1.13 6.49 29.21
CA GLU A 64 -2.21 5.70 28.62
C GLU A 64 -2.21 5.87 27.11
N ASN A 65 -2.53 4.80 26.39
CA ASN A 65 -2.83 4.92 24.98
C ASN A 65 -4.04 5.85 24.84
N PRO A 66 -3.92 7.01 24.18
CA PRO A 66 -5.09 7.78 23.81
C PRO A 66 -5.87 6.90 22.84
N LYS A 67 -6.79 6.10 23.37
CA LYS A 67 -7.78 5.37 22.57
C LYS A 67 -8.72 6.41 21.98
N GLU A 68 -8.23 7.21 21.04
CA GLU A 68 -9.10 7.81 20.07
C GLU A 68 -9.69 6.64 19.28
N ASN A 69 -11.02 6.60 19.23
CA ASN A 69 -11.69 5.78 18.24
C ASN A 69 -11.04 6.14 16.91
N ILE A 70 -10.21 5.27 16.37
CA ILE A 70 -9.81 5.31 14.96
C ILE A 70 -11.13 5.09 14.21
N GLN A 71 -11.90 6.16 14.04
CA GLN A 71 -12.93 6.21 13.04
C GLN A 71 -12.13 6.13 11.75
N ASN A 72 -12.11 4.93 11.17
CA ASN A 72 -11.71 4.68 9.80
C ASN A 72 -12.65 5.50 8.90
N HIS A 73 -12.46 6.81 8.88
CA HIS A 73 -13.01 7.66 7.86
C HIS A 73 -12.15 7.37 6.64
N LEU A 74 -12.59 6.41 5.83
CA LEU A 74 -12.24 6.38 4.43
C LEU A 74 -12.78 7.71 3.85
N GLU A 75 -12.00 8.78 3.97
CA GLU A 75 -12.42 10.15 3.65
C GLU A 75 -12.60 10.39 2.16
N SER A 76 -12.36 9.40 1.30
CA SER A 76 -12.74 9.50 -0.11
C SER A 76 -13.14 8.16 -0.70
N GLU A 77 -14.34 8.08 -1.26
CA GLU A 77 -14.64 7.12 -2.31
C GLU A 77 -13.75 7.46 -3.51
N ILE A 78 -12.59 6.81 -3.59
CA ILE A 78 -11.71 6.94 -4.74
C ILE A 78 -12.39 6.21 -5.90
N ILE A 79 -12.86 7.00 -6.86
CA ILE A 79 -13.42 6.48 -8.11
C ILE A 79 -12.39 6.74 -9.20
N PHE A 80 -11.86 5.66 -9.78
CA PHE A 80 -10.97 5.75 -10.93
C PHE A 80 -11.75 6.11 -12.20
N SER A 81 -11.10 6.85 -13.10
CA SER A 81 -11.61 7.11 -14.44
C SER A 81 -11.86 5.80 -15.19
N ASP A 82 -12.91 5.74 -15.99
CA ASP A 82 -13.14 4.63 -16.93
C ASP A 82 -12.01 4.55 -17.99
N GLU A 83 -11.29 5.64 -18.21
CA GLU A 83 -10.14 5.66 -19.11
C GLU A 83 -8.89 5.08 -18.43
N PHE A 84 -8.37 3.94 -18.92
CA PHE A 84 -7.32 3.19 -18.21
C PHE A 84 -5.98 3.95 -18.09
N VAL A 85 -5.63 4.80 -19.06
CA VAL A 85 -4.44 5.68 -18.97
C VAL A 85 -4.65 6.78 -17.92
N ALA A 86 -5.86 7.36 -17.86
CA ALA A 86 -6.19 8.37 -16.86
C ALA A 86 -6.23 7.76 -15.45
N ALA A 87 -6.80 6.56 -15.30
CA ALA A 87 -6.82 5.80 -14.05
C ALA A 87 -5.39 5.50 -13.55
N PHE A 88 -4.49 5.09 -14.45
CA PHE A 88 -3.07 4.91 -14.14
C PHE A 88 -2.45 6.20 -13.58
N HIS A 89 -2.68 7.34 -14.22
CA HIS A 89 -2.18 8.63 -13.74
C HIS A 89 -2.79 9.05 -12.40
N GLN A 90 -4.09 8.84 -12.20
CA GLN A 90 -4.77 9.10 -10.93
C GLN A 90 -4.16 8.27 -9.80
N PHE A 91 -3.94 6.99 -10.03
CA PHE A 91 -3.34 6.07 -9.07
C PHE A 91 -1.93 6.51 -8.66
N HIS A 92 -1.04 6.80 -9.62
CA HIS A 92 0.31 7.25 -9.32
C HIS A 92 0.35 8.63 -8.64
N LYS A 93 -0.57 9.53 -8.99
CA LYS A 93 -0.74 10.80 -8.28
C LYS A 93 -1.14 10.55 -6.83
N GLN A 94 -2.09 9.66 -6.58
CA GLN A 94 -2.56 9.34 -5.24
C GLN A 94 -1.46 8.67 -4.39
N ARG A 95 -0.67 7.75 -4.96
CA ARG A 95 0.52 7.18 -4.31
C ARG A 95 1.50 8.26 -3.84
N ASN A 96 1.73 9.29 -4.65
CA ASN A 96 2.62 10.39 -4.27
C ASN A 96 2.04 11.23 -3.11
N VAL A 97 0.73 11.41 -3.06
CA VAL A 97 0.05 12.03 -1.91
C VAL A 97 0.29 11.20 -0.65
N TYR A 98 0.10 9.88 -0.70
CA TYR A 98 0.36 9.01 0.46
C TYR A 98 1.82 9.01 0.92
N LYS A 99 2.78 9.00 -0.02
CA LYS A 99 4.21 9.15 0.32
C LYS A 99 4.46 10.46 1.08
N SER A 100 3.85 11.56 0.65
CA SER A 100 3.96 12.85 1.31
C SER A 100 3.33 12.84 2.71
N LYS A 101 2.10 12.33 2.84
CA LYS A 101 1.41 12.18 4.13
C LYS A 101 2.21 11.29 5.10
N LEU A 102 2.76 10.17 4.62
CA LEU A 102 3.55 9.22 5.42
C LEU A 102 4.82 9.86 5.98
N LEU A 103 5.50 10.69 5.19
CA LEU A 103 6.67 11.44 5.65
C LEU A 103 6.30 12.44 6.76
N GLN A 104 5.13 13.07 6.65
CA GLN A 104 4.62 14.05 7.61
C GLN A 104 4.04 13.43 8.90
N ALA A 105 3.62 12.17 8.88
CA ALA A 105 2.98 11.51 10.02
C ALA A 105 3.92 11.40 11.23
N GLN A 106 3.69 12.13 12.32
CA GLN A 106 4.59 12.11 13.50
C GLN A 106 4.13 11.14 14.60
N THR A 107 2.91 10.62 14.50
CA THR A 107 2.33 9.72 15.51
C THR A 107 2.08 8.34 14.92
N TYR A 108 1.94 7.34 15.80
CA TYR A 108 1.52 5.99 15.42
C TYR A 108 0.19 6.03 14.65
N ASP A 109 -0.82 6.71 15.19
CA ASP A 109 -2.17 6.75 14.58
C ASP A 109 -2.18 7.44 13.22
N ALA A 110 -1.45 8.55 13.07
CA ALA A 110 -1.32 9.22 11.78
C ALA A 110 -0.66 8.31 10.74
N LEU A 111 0.34 7.51 11.14
CA LEU A 111 0.96 6.54 10.26
C LEU A 111 -0.02 5.43 9.86
N VAL A 112 -0.76 4.86 10.82
CA VAL A 112 -1.75 3.81 10.58
C VAL A 112 -2.81 4.30 9.58
N ASN A 113 -3.39 5.48 9.82
CA ASN A 113 -4.42 6.05 8.95
C ASN A 113 -3.92 6.21 7.50
N VAL A 114 -2.70 6.72 7.31
CA VAL A 114 -2.12 6.87 5.97
C VAL A 114 -1.91 5.52 5.29
N ILE A 115 -1.45 4.51 6.03
CA ILE A 115 -1.22 3.16 5.49
C ILE A 115 -2.54 2.48 5.13
N ASP A 116 -3.57 2.63 5.94
CA ASP A 116 -4.89 2.06 5.68
C ASP A 116 -5.56 2.69 4.45
N GLU A 117 -5.53 4.02 4.34
CA GLU A 117 -6.00 4.74 3.14
C GLU A 117 -5.24 4.30 1.88
N TRP A 118 -3.92 4.15 2.00
CA TRP A 118 -3.07 3.73 0.89
C TRP A 118 -3.44 2.31 0.46
N LEU A 119 -3.48 1.35 1.38
CA LEU A 119 -3.83 -0.05 1.06
C LEU A 119 -5.25 -0.18 0.51
N ALA A 120 -6.20 0.62 0.97
CA ALA A 120 -7.55 0.66 0.39
C ALA A 120 -7.52 1.11 -1.07
N THR A 121 -6.72 2.14 -1.40
CA THR A 121 -6.55 2.61 -2.79
C THR A 121 -5.91 1.56 -3.68
N GLU A 122 -4.90 0.85 -3.17
CA GLU A 122 -4.24 -0.25 -3.88
C GLU A 122 -5.22 -1.36 -4.22
N PHE A 123 -6.08 -1.71 -3.26
CA PHE A 123 -7.14 -2.70 -3.47
C PHE A 123 -8.15 -2.24 -4.53
N LEU A 124 -8.64 -1.00 -4.44
CA LEU A 124 -9.58 -0.45 -5.43
C LEU A 124 -8.98 -0.41 -6.84
N TYR A 125 -7.69 -0.08 -6.94
CA TYR A 125 -6.98 -0.09 -8.23
C TYR A 125 -6.83 -1.52 -8.76
N ALA A 126 -6.50 -2.49 -7.90
CA ALA A 126 -6.43 -3.89 -8.29
C ALA A 126 -7.79 -4.43 -8.80
N GLU A 127 -8.89 -4.08 -8.12
CA GLU A 127 -10.25 -4.41 -8.56
C GLU A 127 -10.60 -3.76 -9.90
N PHE A 128 -10.21 -2.50 -10.12
CA PHE A 128 -10.40 -1.80 -11.39
C PHE A 128 -9.78 -2.58 -12.56
N TRP A 129 -8.59 -3.17 -12.38
CA TRP A 129 -7.87 -3.93 -13.41
C TRP A 129 -8.24 -5.42 -13.48
N LYS A 130 -9.01 -5.94 -12.54
CA LYS A 130 -9.28 -7.37 -12.40
C LYS A 130 -9.84 -7.99 -13.68
N VAL A 131 -9.21 -9.09 -14.12
CA VAL A 131 -9.65 -9.96 -15.21
C VAL A 131 -9.49 -11.42 -14.76
N GLU A 132 -10.60 -12.11 -14.49
CA GLU A 132 -10.59 -13.49 -13.93
C GLU A 132 -9.81 -14.49 -14.81
N GLU A 133 -9.85 -14.32 -16.13
CA GLU A 133 -9.13 -15.18 -17.08
C GLU A 133 -7.60 -15.06 -16.92
N SER A 134 -7.11 -13.91 -16.48
CA SER A 134 -5.68 -13.67 -16.32
C SER A 134 -5.04 -14.52 -15.21
N GLU A 135 -5.83 -14.97 -14.24
CA GLU A 135 -5.32 -15.78 -13.12
C GLU A 135 -4.79 -17.13 -13.59
N HIS A 136 -5.47 -17.74 -14.55
CA HIS A 136 -5.24 -19.12 -14.98
C HIS A 136 -4.26 -19.23 -16.15
N ASN A 137 -3.79 -18.11 -16.69
CA ASN A 137 -2.84 -18.16 -17.79
C ASN A 137 -1.44 -18.61 -17.32
N GLU A 138 -0.58 -19.01 -18.26
CA GLU A 138 0.77 -19.52 -17.95
C GLU A 138 1.79 -18.43 -17.62
N ILE A 139 1.40 -17.15 -17.64
CA ILE A 139 2.31 -16.02 -17.43
C ILE A 139 2.76 -15.99 -15.96
N GLU A 140 4.05 -16.18 -15.71
CA GLU A 140 4.61 -16.07 -14.37
C GLU A 140 4.68 -14.60 -13.92
N VAL A 141 4.14 -14.32 -12.73
CA VAL A 141 4.17 -13.00 -12.10
C VAL A 141 4.54 -13.09 -10.63
N ILE A 142 5.38 -12.16 -10.17
CA ILE A 142 5.74 -12.03 -8.76
C ILE A 142 4.94 -10.86 -8.18
N ARG A 143 4.04 -11.12 -7.23
CA ARG A 143 3.15 -10.09 -6.64
C ARG A 143 3.92 -8.91 -6.04
N SER A 144 5.11 -9.18 -5.50
CA SER A 144 5.98 -8.18 -4.87
C SER A 144 6.90 -7.44 -5.84
N LYS A 145 6.79 -7.67 -7.16
CA LYS A 145 7.60 -6.98 -8.16
C LYS A 145 6.68 -6.18 -9.08
N GLU A 146 6.70 -4.87 -8.90
CA GLU A 146 5.94 -3.96 -9.76
C GLU A 146 6.68 -3.74 -11.09
N PRO A 147 5.97 -3.57 -12.21
CA PRO A 147 6.57 -3.15 -13.46
C PRO A 147 7.12 -1.72 -13.35
N ASP A 148 8.05 -1.37 -14.23
CA ASP A 148 8.48 0.02 -14.33
C ASP A 148 7.28 0.89 -14.79
N PRO A 149 6.96 1.99 -14.09
CA PRO A 149 5.81 2.83 -14.42
C PRO A 149 5.87 3.44 -15.82
N MET A 150 7.07 3.75 -16.34
CA MET A 150 7.24 4.36 -17.65
C MET A 150 7.07 3.34 -18.76
N ASP A 151 7.60 2.13 -18.57
CA ASP A 151 7.40 1.01 -19.50
C ASP A 151 5.93 0.63 -19.57
N LEU A 152 5.26 0.49 -18.43
CA LEU A 152 3.83 0.18 -18.39
C LEU A 152 3.00 1.29 -19.04
N LEU A 153 3.28 2.56 -18.73
CA LEU A 153 2.57 3.69 -19.35
C LEU A 153 2.73 3.73 -20.87
N LYS A 154 3.92 3.42 -21.37
CA LYS A 154 4.19 3.32 -22.81
C LYS A 154 3.30 2.24 -23.43
N ASP A 155 3.29 1.05 -22.84
CA ASP A 155 2.51 -0.08 -23.34
C ASP A 155 0.99 0.16 -23.27
N LEU A 156 0.52 0.90 -22.26
CA LEU A 156 -0.88 1.32 -22.17
C LEU A 156 -1.25 2.28 -23.31
N LYS A 157 -0.39 3.25 -23.64
CA LYS A 157 -0.63 4.16 -24.76
C LYS A 157 -0.58 3.46 -26.13
N GLU A 158 0.23 2.42 -26.26
CA GLU A 158 0.23 1.56 -27.45
C GLU A 158 -1.03 0.71 -27.52
N THR A 159 -1.49 0.18 -26.38
CA THR A 159 -2.76 -0.55 -26.25
C THR A 159 -3.95 0.31 -26.67
N GLU A 160 -4.01 1.57 -26.22
CA GLU A 160 -5.07 2.52 -26.60
C GLU A 160 -5.21 2.67 -28.12
N LYS A 161 -4.09 2.72 -28.83
CA LYS A 161 -4.06 2.79 -30.30
C LYS A 161 -4.42 1.45 -30.95
N LEU A 162 -4.02 0.33 -30.34
CA LEU A 162 -4.28 -1.01 -30.87
C LEU A 162 -5.76 -1.36 -30.82
N ILE A 163 -6.45 -1.03 -29.72
CA ILE A 163 -7.87 -1.33 -29.51
C ILE A 163 -8.80 -0.21 -29.99
N ASP A 164 -8.23 0.93 -30.40
CA ASP A 164 -8.94 2.18 -30.75
C ASP A 164 -9.96 2.62 -29.67
N SER A 165 -9.58 2.45 -28.40
CA SER A 165 -10.40 2.80 -27.24
C SER A 165 -9.55 3.09 -26.02
N LYS A 166 -10.08 3.96 -25.16
CA LYS A 166 -9.52 4.34 -23.86
C LYS A 166 -10.17 3.60 -22.70
N ARG A 167 -11.30 2.94 -22.91
CA ARG A 167 -12.13 2.41 -21.82
C ARG A 167 -11.52 1.14 -21.26
N ILE A 168 -11.56 1.00 -19.93
CA ILE A 168 -11.06 -0.20 -19.26
C ILE A 168 -11.83 -1.45 -19.68
N LYS A 169 -13.14 -1.33 -19.95
CA LYS A 169 -13.96 -2.45 -20.41
C LYS A 169 -13.40 -3.03 -21.72
N ASP A 170 -13.10 -2.18 -22.69
CA ASP A 170 -12.59 -2.60 -23.99
C ASP A 170 -11.18 -3.21 -23.86
N LEU A 171 -10.35 -2.68 -22.95
CA LEU A 171 -9.04 -3.30 -22.63
C LEU A 171 -9.20 -4.71 -22.06
N LYS A 172 -10.16 -4.92 -21.14
CA LYS A 172 -10.42 -6.23 -20.52
C LYS A 172 -10.94 -7.24 -21.55
N GLU A 173 -11.87 -6.84 -22.41
CA GLU A 173 -12.40 -7.70 -23.49
C GLU A 173 -11.30 -8.10 -24.50
N ASN A 174 -10.29 -7.24 -24.68
CA ASN A 174 -9.16 -7.47 -25.57
C ASN A 174 -7.91 -8.00 -24.86
N TYR A 175 -8.04 -8.61 -23.67
CA TYR A 175 -6.92 -9.10 -22.85
C TYR A 175 -5.89 -9.93 -23.64
N ASN A 176 -6.35 -10.79 -24.55
CA ASN A 176 -5.51 -11.71 -25.29
C ASN A 176 -4.56 -11.04 -26.30
N ILE A 177 -4.85 -9.82 -26.73
CA ILE A 177 -4.01 -9.07 -27.69
C ILE A 177 -3.09 -8.05 -27.02
N LEU A 178 -3.19 -7.88 -25.69
CA LEU A 178 -2.35 -6.96 -24.92
C LEU A 178 -0.88 -7.39 -24.93
N SER A 179 0.01 -6.42 -24.73
CA SER A 179 1.45 -6.68 -24.56
C SER A 179 1.70 -7.57 -23.34
N GLU A 180 2.81 -8.32 -23.34
CA GLU A 180 3.15 -9.20 -22.23
C GLU A 180 3.27 -8.44 -20.90
N ASN A 181 3.79 -7.22 -20.92
CA ASN A 181 3.94 -6.39 -19.74
C ASN A 181 2.57 -5.98 -19.14
N VAL A 182 1.62 -5.56 -19.98
CA VAL A 182 0.25 -5.23 -19.54
C VAL A 182 -0.46 -6.49 -19.03
N LYS A 183 -0.30 -7.63 -19.72
CA LYS A 183 -0.86 -8.92 -19.27
C LYS A 183 -0.32 -9.34 -17.91
N LYS A 184 0.98 -9.18 -17.68
CA LYS A 184 1.66 -9.43 -16.40
C LYS A 184 1.09 -8.53 -15.31
N GLU A 185 0.92 -7.24 -15.58
CA GLU A 185 0.38 -6.31 -14.59
C GLU A 185 -1.08 -6.62 -14.24
N VAL A 186 -1.93 -6.84 -15.24
CA VAL A 186 -3.34 -7.24 -15.04
C VAL A 186 -3.43 -8.51 -14.20
N LYS A 187 -2.59 -9.52 -14.48
CA LYS A 187 -2.54 -10.74 -13.67
C LYS A 187 -2.06 -10.45 -12.25
N ARG A 188 -0.98 -9.66 -12.09
CA ARG A 188 -0.45 -9.29 -10.77
C ARG A 188 -1.54 -8.63 -9.92
N LEU A 189 -2.24 -7.64 -10.48
CA LEU A 189 -3.33 -6.93 -9.83
C LEU A 189 -4.51 -7.85 -9.51
N THR A 190 -4.93 -8.70 -10.46
CA THR A 190 -5.97 -9.71 -10.23
C THR A 190 -5.61 -10.62 -9.05
N LEU A 191 -4.36 -11.07 -8.95
CA LEU A 191 -3.91 -11.90 -7.83
C LEU A 191 -3.83 -11.14 -6.49
N LEU A 192 -3.67 -9.81 -6.51
CA LEU A 192 -3.68 -8.97 -5.31
C LEU A 192 -5.08 -8.78 -4.72
N THR A 193 -6.14 -8.86 -5.53
CA THR A 193 -7.53 -8.77 -5.04
C THR A 193 -7.94 -9.91 -4.10
N LYS A 194 -7.21 -11.02 -4.12
CA LYS A 194 -7.52 -12.22 -3.33
C LYS A 194 -6.90 -12.23 -1.93
N VAL A 195 -6.29 -11.12 -1.50
CA VAL A 195 -5.36 -11.06 -0.36
C VAL A 195 -5.82 -10.11 0.74
#